data_AF-A0A0R1N277-F1
#
_entry.id   AF-A0A0R1N277-F1
#
_cell.length_a   1.000
_cell.length_b   1.000
_cell.length_c   1.000
_cell.angle_alpha   90.00
_cell.angle_beta   90.00
_cell.angle_gamma   90.00
#
_symmetry.space_group_name_H-M   'P 1'
#
loop_
_entity.id
_entity.type
_entity.pdbx_description
1 polymer ?
#
loop_
_entity_poly.entity_id
_entity_poly.type
_entity_poly.pdbx_seq_one_letter_code
_entity_poly.pdbx_strand_id
1 'polypeptide(L)'
;MQGMSKVYEVWNQGDPEYGKTVTYVQAETVGKAKVKALVEFEDTDFVELRAKRIPWADGLDNIDNFDYPFQWHLLHHGYSVCLGVDYQDCVDPEDVPMIAAYGGLKDFDMALVRASVDKMPSSYEIEMARDLWGHGKMKLGDDYES
;
A
#
# COMPACT_ATOMS: atom_id res chain seq x y z
N MET A 1 -27.16 -18.83 -9.12
CA MET A 1 -25.73 -19.01 -8.81
C MET A 1 -25.16 -17.61 -8.62
N GLN A 2 -24.87 -17.21 -7.38
CA GLN A 2 -24.03 -16.02 -7.17
C GLN A 2 -22.64 -16.41 -7.69
N GLY A 3 -22.21 -15.80 -8.80
CA GLY A 3 -20.86 -16.01 -9.30
C GLY A 3 -19.87 -15.61 -8.21
N MET A 4 -18.94 -16.49 -7.86
CA MET A 4 -17.89 -16.16 -6.90
C MET A 4 -17.23 -14.85 -7.33
N SER A 5 -17.26 -13.88 -6.42
CA SER A 5 -16.58 -12.60 -6.57
C SER A 5 -15.09 -12.86 -6.85
N LYS A 6 -14.61 -12.41 -8.02
CA LYS A 6 -13.18 -12.49 -8.36
C LYS A 6 -12.54 -11.14 -8.09
N VAL A 7 -11.35 -11.14 -7.52
CA VAL A 7 -10.61 -9.89 -7.27
C VAL A 7 -9.63 -9.62 -8.42
N TYR A 8 -9.56 -8.36 -8.83
CA TYR A 8 -8.60 -7.86 -9.80
C TYR A 8 -7.84 -6.68 -9.24
N GLU A 9 -6.53 -6.68 -9.41
CA GLU A 9 -5.69 -5.50 -9.31
C GLU A 9 -5.86 -4.72 -10.62
N VAL A 10 -6.34 -3.48 -10.55
CA VAL A 10 -6.57 -2.60 -11.69
C VAL A 10 -5.68 -1.37 -11.54
N TRP A 11 -5.08 -0.95 -12.64
CA TRP A 11 -4.16 0.19 -12.63
C TRP A 11 -4.14 0.95 -13.94
N ASN A 12 -3.80 2.22 -13.86
CA ASN A 12 -3.45 3.04 -15.01
C ASN A 12 -2.03 2.71 -15.51
N GLN A 13 -1.76 2.88 -16.80
CA GLN A 13 -0.37 2.95 -17.25
C GLN A 13 0.21 4.23 -16.61
N GLY A 14 0.98 4.05 -15.52
CA GLY A 14 1.21 5.08 -14.52
C GLY A 14 1.70 6.42 -15.06
N ASP A 15 1.36 7.47 -14.34
CA ASP A 15 2.07 8.74 -14.43
C ASP A 15 3.51 8.50 -13.94
N PRO A 16 4.55 8.78 -14.74
CA PRO A 16 5.93 8.63 -14.31
C PRO A 16 6.29 9.46 -13.06
N GLU A 17 5.54 10.52 -12.72
CA GLU A 17 5.78 11.34 -11.52
C GLU A 17 5.20 10.74 -10.23
N TYR A 18 4.03 10.10 -10.29
CA TYR A 18 3.28 9.67 -9.09
C TYR A 18 3.23 8.16 -8.91
N GLY A 19 3.91 7.43 -9.79
CA GLY A 19 3.88 5.98 -9.81
C GLY A 19 2.54 5.43 -10.32
N LYS A 20 2.38 4.12 -10.12
CA LYS A 20 1.23 3.36 -10.60
C LYS A 20 0.12 3.44 -9.55
N THR A 21 -0.97 4.15 -9.84
CA THR A 21 -2.16 4.10 -8.99
C THR A 21 -2.83 2.73 -9.16
N VAL A 22 -3.03 2.02 -8.05
CA VAL A 22 -3.60 0.67 -8.04
C VAL A 22 -4.86 0.66 -7.18
N THR A 23 -5.92 0.07 -7.70
CA THR A 23 -7.13 -0.27 -6.93
C THR A 23 -7.44 -1.75 -7.08
N TYR A 24 -7.97 -2.36 -6.03
CA TYR A 24 -8.42 -3.75 -6.06
C TYR A 24 -9.93 -3.78 -6.17
N VAL A 25 -10.47 -4.58 -7.09
CA VAL A 25 -11.90 -4.57 -7.40
C VAL A 25 -12.46 -5.97 -7.50
N GLN A 26 -13.60 -6.18 -6.82
CA GLN A 26 -14.43 -7.37 -6.97
C GLN A 26 -15.32 -7.28 -8.20
N ALA A 27 -15.16 -8.23 -9.13
CA ALA A 27 -15.97 -8.32 -10.34
C ALA A 27 -16.04 -9.74 -10.92
N GLU A 28 -17.06 -10.02 -11.75
CA GLU A 28 -17.18 -11.32 -12.43
C GLU A 28 -16.16 -11.51 -13.56
N THR A 29 -15.75 -10.40 -14.19
CA THR A 29 -14.88 -10.35 -15.36
C THR A 29 -13.92 -9.18 -15.27
N VAL A 30 -12.79 -9.28 -15.97
CA VAL A 30 -11.78 -8.21 -16.05
C VAL A 30 -12.34 -6.90 -16.61
N GLY A 31 -13.26 -6.97 -17.59
CA GLY A 31 -13.90 -5.78 -18.16
C GLY A 31 -14.78 -5.06 -17.13
N LYS A 32 -15.55 -5.81 -16.34
CA LYS A 32 -16.35 -5.24 -15.25
C LYS A 32 -15.47 -4.63 -14.15
N ALA A 33 -14.31 -5.24 -13.85
CA ALA A 33 -13.35 -4.68 -12.91
C ALA A 33 -12.81 -3.31 -13.37
N LYS A 34 -12.38 -3.22 -14.63
CA LYS A 34 -11.89 -1.96 -15.22
C LYS A 34 -12.95 -0.86 -15.17
N VAL A 35 -14.20 -1.18 -15.56
CA VAL A 35 -15.31 -0.21 -15.54
C VAL A 35 -15.59 0.30 -14.13
N LYS A 36 -15.57 -0.56 -13.11
CA LYS A 36 -15.74 -0.16 -11.71
C LYS A 36 -14.59 0.72 -11.22
N ALA A 37 -13.35 0.36 -11.56
CA ALA A 37 -12.16 1.11 -11.15
C ALA A 37 -12.12 2.54 -11.71
N LEU A 38 -12.78 2.81 -12.85
CA LEU A 38 -12.88 4.18 -13.39
C LEU A 38 -13.51 5.18 -12.42
N VAL A 39 -14.42 4.72 -11.56
CA VAL A 39 -15.07 5.59 -10.57
C VAL A 39 -14.08 6.00 -9.47
N GLU A 40 -13.17 5.09 -9.09
CA GLU A 40 -12.17 5.29 -8.03
C GLU A 40 -11.02 6.19 -8.47
N PHE A 41 -10.69 6.23 -9.77
CA PHE A 41 -9.53 6.97 -10.27
C PHE A 41 -9.79 8.45 -10.56
N GLU A 42 -11.01 8.96 -10.32
CA GLU A 42 -11.48 10.35 -10.52
C GLU A 42 -10.89 11.11 -11.73
N ASP A 43 -11.74 11.42 -12.72
CA ASP A 43 -11.51 12.45 -13.75
C ASP A 43 -10.17 12.40 -14.48
N THR A 44 -9.80 11.22 -14.97
CA THR A 44 -8.52 11.01 -15.64
C THR A 44 -8.73 10.52 -17.07
N ASP A 45 -8.12 11.23 -18.02
CA ASP A 45 -7.96 10.88 -19.44
C ASP A 45 -7.05 9.64 -19.63
N PHE A 46 -7.21 8.62 -18.79
CA PHE A 46 -6.46 7.38 -18.93
C PHE A 46 -6.88 6.67 -20.21
N VAL A 47 -5.96 6.69 -21.19
CA VAL A 47 -6.14 6.03 -22.49
C VAL A 47 -6.30 4.52 -22.32
N GLU A 48 -5.74 3.92 -21.27
CA GLU A 48 -5.87 2.47 -21.02
C GLU A 48 -5.68 2.06 -19.55
N LEU A 49 -6.72 1.44 -18.96
CA LEU A 49 -6.58 0.68 -17.71
C LEU A 49 -6.09 -0.74 -17.98
N ARG A 50 -5.14 -1.21 -17.18
CA ARG A 50 -4.68 -2.59 -17.13
C ARG A 50 -5.25 -3.29 -15.91
N ALA A 51 -5.35 -4.61 -15.97
CA ALA A 51 -5.86 -5.39 -14.86
C ALA A 51 -5.26 -6.79 -14.82
N LYS A 52 -5.02 -7.30 -13.61
CA LYS A 52 -4.53 -8.64 -13.32
C LYS A 52 -5.43 -9.29 -12.30
N ARG A 53 -5.70 -10.58 -12.46
CA ARG A 53 -6.48 -11.34 -11.49
C ARG A 53 -5.66 -11.64 -10.23
N ILE A 54 -6.30 -11.57 -9.06
CA ILE A 54 -5.71 -11.82 -7.74
C ILE A 54 -6.46 -12.98 -7.06
N PRO A 55 -6.13 -14.24 -7.40
CA PRO A 55 -6.92 -15.38 -6.94
C PRO A 55 -6.89 -15.59 -5.43
N TRP A 56 -5.83 -15.18 -4.73
CA TRP A 56 -5.71 -15.34 -3.29
C TRP A 56 -6.69 -14.45 -2.52
N ALA A 57 -7.17 -13.36 -3.14
CA ALA A 57 -8.14 -12.45 -2.55
C ALA A 57 -9.59 -12.86 -2.88
N ASP A 58 -9.80 -13.89 -3.71
CA ASP A 58 -11.13 -14.43 -4.00
C ASP A 58 -11.73 -14.95 -2.68
N GLY A 59 -12.76 -14.26 -2.16
CA GLY A 59 -13.44 -14.61 -0.91
C GLY A 59 -13.14 -13.71 0.30
N LEU A 60 -12.32 -12.66 0.14
CA LEU A 60 -12.26 -11.59 1.14
C LEU A 60 -13.56 -10.79 1.10
N ASP A 61 -14.20 -10.62 2.27
CA ASP A 61 -15.51 -9.94 2.39
C ASP A 61 -15.43 -8.45 2.05
N ASN A 62 -14.29 -7.82 2.29
CA ASN A 62 -14.00 -6.44 1.92
C ASN A 62 -12.58 -6.32 1.35
N ILE A 63 -12.40 -5.43 0.39
CA ILE A 63 -11.11 -5.13 -0.26
C ILE A 63 -10.88 -3.62 -0.26
N ASP A 64 -10.96 -3.02 0.92
CA ASP A 64 -10.67 -1.61 1.11
C ASP A 64 -9.16 -1.42 1.26
N ASN A 65 -8.56 -0.62 0.37
CA ASN A 65 -7.13 -0.31 0.38
C ASN A 65 -6.68 0.38 1.66
N PHE A 66 -7.61 0.96 2.43
CA PHE A 66 -7.35 1.61 3.71
C PHE A 66 -7.56 0.70 4.92
N ASP A 67 -8.04 -0.54 4.72
CA ASP A 67 -8.25 -1.51 5.79
C ASP A 67 -6.96 -2.29 6.09
N TYR A 68 -6.47 -2.18 7.33
CA TYR A 68 -5.19 -2.79 7.73
C TYR A 68 -5.12 -4.32 7.50
N PRO A 69 -6.16 -5.13 7.73
CA PRO A 69 -6.17 -6.54 7.35
C PRO A 69 -5.91 -6.77 5.87
N PHE A 70 -6.52 -5.98 4.97
CA PHE A 70 -6.30 -6.11 3.54
C PHE A 70 -4.86 -5.70 3.17
N GLN A 71 -4.38 -4.58 3.70
CA GLN A 71 -2.98 -4.15 3.54
C GLN A 71 -1.98 -5.18 4.08
N TRP A 72 -2.29 -5.83 5.19
CA TRP A 72 -1.49 -6.90 5.76
C TRP A 72 -1.44 -8.12 4.83
N HIS A 73 -2.57 -8.47 4.20
CA HIS A 73 -2.59 -9.48 3.13
C HIS A 73 -1.75 -9.08 1.92
N LEU A 74 -1.78 -7.80 1.51
CA LEU A 74 -0.94 -7.30 0.42
C LEU A 74 0.56 -7.55 0.69
N LEU A 75 1.03 -7.21 1.89
CA LEU A 75 2.42 -7.46 2.30
C LEU A 75 2.78 -8.95 2.24
N HIS A 76 1.93 -9.82 2.78
CA HIS A 76 2.15 -11.27 2.72
C HIS A 76 2.11 -11.86 1.30
N HIS A 77 1.52 -11.14 0.34
CA HIS A 77 1.47 -11.52 -1.07
C HIS A 77 2.46 -10.75 -1.95
N GLY A 78 3.44 -10.09 -1.36
CA GLY A 78 4.57 -9.50 -2.09
C GLY A 78 4.37 -8.07 -2.55
N TYR A 79 3.35 -7.37 -2.06
CA TYR A 79 3.07 -5.99 -2.42
C TYR A 79 3.59 -5.03 -1.34
N SER A 80 4.10 -3.88 -1.77
CA SER A 80 4.37 -2.77 -0.86
C SER A 80 3.07 -2.03 -0.52
N VAL A 81 3.03 -1.46 0.69
CA VAL A 81 1.90 -0.67 1.19
C VAL A 81 2.47 0.63 1.73
N CYS A 82 1.86 1.75 1.36
CA CYS A 82 2.25 3.04 1.92
C CYS A 82 1.37 3.38 3.13
N LEU A 83 2.05 3.78 4.20
CA LEU A 83 1.53 4.08 5.53
C LEU A 83 1.93 5.52 5.90
N GLY A 84 1.58 5.93 7.12
CA GLY A 84 1.96 7.20 7.70
C GLY A 84 1.05 8.34 7.28
N VAL A 85 1.41 9.55 7.73
CA VAL A 85 0.72 10.78 7.33
C VAL A 85 0.92 10.97 5.83
N ASP A 86 -0.17 11.19 5.10
CA ASP A 86 -0.19 11.38 3.65
C ASP A 86 0.30 10.17 2.82
N TYR A 87 0.36 8.96 3.39
CA TYR A 87 0.72 7.71 2.69
C TYR A 87 2.10 7.77 1.99
N GLN A 88 3.09 8.43 2.60
CA GLN A 88 4.43 8.58 2.02
C GLN A 88 5.42 7.51 2.49
N ASP A 89 5.08 6.73 3.52
CA ASP A 89 5.95 5.72 4.10
C ASP A 89 5.61 4.34 3.58
N CYS A 90 6.17 4.00 2.42
CA CYS A 90 6.01 2.69 1.81
C CYS A 90 6.87 1.65 2.53
N VAL A 91 6.17 0.67 3.13
CA VAL A 91 6.74 -0.57 3.66
C VAL A 91 6.57 -1.69 2.63
N ASP A 92 7.44 -2.67 2.70
CA ASP A 92 7.44 -3.80 1.79
C ASP A 92 7.42 -5.15 2.56
N PRO A 93 7.32 -6.28 1.86
CA PRO A 93 7.24 -7.59 2.51
C PRO A 93 8.41 -7.92 3.45
N GLU A 94 9.57 -7.28 3.28
CA GLU A 94 10.74 -7.50 4.15
C GLU A 94 10.55 -6.88 5.53
N ASP A 95 9.66 -5.89 5.66
CA ASP A 95 9.31 -5.22 6.91
C ASP A 95 8.35 -6.02 7.81
N VAL A 96 7.71 -7.07 7.28
CA VAL A 96 6.70 -7.88 7.98
C VAL A 96 7.16 -8.37 9.36
N PRO A 97 8.39 -8.90 9.56
CA PRO A 97 8.85 -9.32 10.89
C PRO A 97 8.90 -8.17 11.90
N MET A 98 9.32 -6.99 11.48
CA MET A 98 9.36 -5.80 12.35
C MET A 98 7.95 -5.32 12.66
N ILE A 99 7.07 -5.25 11.66
CA ILE A 99 5.67 -4.86 11.85
C ILE A 99 4.97 -5.80 12.85
N ALA A 100 5.23 -7.11 12.75
CA ALA A 100 4.74 -8.08 13.71
C ALA A 100 5.28 -7.84 15.13
N ALA A 101 6.56 -7.47 15.27
CA ALA A 101 7.17 -7.14 16.57
C ALA A 101 6.55 -5.88 17.22
N TYR A 102 6.01 -4.97 16.41
CA TYR A 102 5.28 -3.77 16.87
C TYR A 102 3.81 -4.02 17.26
N GLY A 103 3.32 -5.26 17.13
CA GLY A 103 1.91 -5.59 17.41
C GLY A 103 1.01 -5.65 16.17
N GLY A 104 1.59 -5.47 14.98
CA GLY A 104 0.88 -5.52 13.70
C GLY A 104 0.83 -4.18 12.98
N LEU A 105 0.30 -4.20 11.76
CA LEU A 105 0.37 -3.07 10.81
C LEU A 105 -0.24 -1.78 11.35
N LYS A 106 -1.37 -1.89 12.04
CA LYS A 106 -2.05 -0.73 12.62
C LYS A 106 -1.20 -0.03 13.69
N ASP A 107 -0.63 -0.79 14.61
CA ASP A 107 0.19 -0.24 15.70
C ASP A 107 1.50 0.33 15.15
N PHE A 108 2.05 -0.31 14.13
CA PHE A 108 3.20 0.18 13.39
C PHE A 108 2.91 1.52 12.67
N ASP A 109 1.82 1.60 11.90
CA ASP A 109 1.40 2.83 11.23
C ASP A 109 1.12 3.96 12.24
N MET A 110 0.41 3.68 13.32
CA MET A 110 0.20 4.64 14.40
C MET A 110 1.50 5.14 15.03
N ALA A 111 2.52 4.29 15.15
CA ALA A 111 3.83 4.69 15.63
C ALA A 111 4.54 5.64 14.65
N LEU A 112 4.45 5.38 13.34
CA LEU A 112 4.94 6.29 12.29
C LEU A 112 4.24 7.65 12.36
N VAL A 113 2.90 7.66 12.43
CA VAL A 113 2.12 8.90 12.55
C VAL A 113 2.50 9.70 13.78
N ARG A 114 2.65 9.06 14.94
CA ARG A 114 3.08 9.72 16.18
C ARG A 114 4.48 10.29 16.07
N ALA A 115 5.42 9.55 15.48
CA ALA A 115 6.78 10.01 15.24
C ALA A 115 6.83 11.24 14.30
N SER A 116 5.86 11.35 13.39
CA SER A 116 5.71 12.50 12.48
C SER A 116 5.05 13.72 13.13
N VAL A 117 4.21 13.56 14.16
CA VAL A 117 3.44 14.64 14.80
C VAL A 117 4.12 15.20 16.08
N ASP A 118 4.82 14.39 16.86
CA ASP A 118 5.39 14.81 18.15
C ASP A 118 6.86 15.29 18.06
N LYS A 119 7.13 16.51 18.55
CA LYS A 119 8.48 16.93 18.97
C LYS A 119 8.80 16.38 20.38
N MET A 120 9.21 15.10 20.47
CA MET A 120 9.90 14.30 21.53
C MET A 120 9.66 14.58 23.06
N PRO A 121 9.81 13.56 23.95
CA PRO A 121 11.01 13.55 24.83
C PRO A 121 11.47 12.16 25.38
N SER A 122 12.59 11.62 24.87
CA SER A 122 13.81 11.18 25.61
C SER A 122 14.80 10.60 24.58
N SER A 123 16.09 10.82 24.75
CA SER A 123 17.10 10.74 23.68
C SER A 123 17.48 9.32 23.19
N TYR A 124 16.83 8.24 23.65
CA TYR A 124 17.23 6.85 23.32
C TYR A 124 16.30 6.13 22.33
N GLU A 125 14.99 6.25 22.48
CA GLU A 125 14.02 5.49 21.66
C GLU A 125 13.79 6.12 20.28
N ILE A 126 14.15 7.40 20.14
CA ILE A 126 13.89 8.21 18.94
C ILE A 126 15.12 8.29 18.04
N GLU A 127 16.34 8.06 18.55
CA GLU A 127 17.53 7.81 17.73
C GLU A 127 17.52 6.39 17.13
N MET A 128 17.03 5.36 17.84
CA MET A 128 16.93 3.98 17.33
C MET A 128 15.88 3.81 16.22
N ALA A 129 14.70 4.44 16.35
CA ALA A 129 13.67 4.42 15.31
C ALA A 129 14.05 5.28 14.07
N ARG A 130 14.82 6.37 14.26
CA ARG A 130 15.35 7.22 13.18
C ARG A 130 16.58 6.63 12.47
N ASP A 131 17.42 5.83 13.13
CA ASP A 131 18.50 5.06 12.46
C ASP A 131 17.95 3.85 11.69
N LEU A 132 16.95 3.15 12.24
CA LEU A 132 16.32 2.00 11.58
C LEU A 132 15.53 2.39 10.31
N TRP A 133 14.93 3.59 10.27
CA TRP A 133 14.23 4.10 9.09
C TRP A 133 15.10 4.98 8.18
N GLY A 134 15.98 5.81 8.77
CA GLY A 134 16.79 6.81 8.07
C GLY A 134 17.89 6.26 7.17
N HIS A 135 18.52 5.12 7.49
CA HIS A 135 19.50 4.49 6.59
C HIS A 135 18.85 3.75 5.40
N GLY A 136 17.57 3.37 5.47
CA GLY A 136 16.86 2.71 4.39
C GLY A 136 16.42 3.67 3.29
N LYS A 137 15.80 4.80 3.65
CA LYS A 137 15.25 5.77 2.67
C LYS A 137 16.28 6.76 2.10
N MET A 138 17.37 7.12 2.78
CA MET A 138 18.36 8.07 2.23
C MET A 138 19.17 7.48 1.05
N LYS A 139 19.45 6.16 1.02
CA LYS A 139 20.21 5.56 -0.08
C LYS A 139 19.48 5.51 -1.43
N LEU A 140 18.14 5.52 -1.43
CA LEU A 140 17.35 5.44 -2.67
C LEU A 140 17.09 6.82 -3.30
N GLY A 141 17.26 7.91 -2.56
CA GLY A 141 17.22 9.28 -3.10
C GLY A 141 18.55 9.72 -3.73
N ASP A 142 19.69 9.35 -3.13
CA ASP A 142 21.00 9.83 -3.59
C ASP A 142 21.55 9.04 -4.81
N ASP A 143 21.13 7.79 -5.04
CA ASP A 143 21.50 7.00 -6.23
C ASP A 143 20.58 7.27 -7.45
N TYR A 144 19.50 8.06 -7.29
CA TYR A 144 18.62 8.47 -8.41
C TYR A 144 19.03 9.83 -9.02
N GLU A 145 19.94 10.56 -8.37
CA GLU A 145 20.44 11.87 -8.83
C GLU A 145 21.98 11.92 -9.06
N SER A 146 22.70 10.79 -9.15
CA SER A 146 24.13 10.75 -9.49
C SER A 146 24.50 10.04 -10.79
#